data_AF-A0A1J3ELQ4-F1
#
_entry.id   AF-A0A1J3ELQ4-F1
#
_cell.length_a   1.000
_cell.length_b   1.000
_cell.length_c   1.000
_cell.angle_alpha   90.00
_cell.angle_beta   90.00
_cell.angle_gamma   90.00
#
_symmetry.space_group_name_H-M   'P 1'
#
loop_
_entity.id
_entity.type
_entity.pdbx_description
1 polymer ?
#
loop_
_entity_poly.entity_id
_entity_poly.type
_entity_poly.pdbx_seq_one_letter_code
_entity_poly.pdbx_strand_id
1 'polypeptide(L)' 'LQQELADVIGLDRQFHESDLENLPYFRCAMKETLRLHPPIPLLLHEAAADSVVSGYSIPRDSRVMINVYAIGRDGSVW' A
#
# COMPACT_ATOMS: atom_id res chain seq x y z
N LEU A 1 9.96 14.95 -8.60
CA LEU A 1 10.19 13.61 -9.20
C LEU A 1 11.28 13.65 -10.26
N GLN A 2 11.09 14.30 -11.41
CA GLN A 2 12.12 14.36 -12.46
C GLN A 2 13.45 14.95 -11.97
N GLN A 3 13.41 16.03 -11.18
CA GLN A 3 14.60 16.63 -10.57
C GLN A 3 15.33 15.62 -9.65
N GLU A 4 14.61 14.97 -8.73
CA GLU A 4 15.18 13.96 -7.82
C GLU A 4 15.85 12.80 -8.59
N LEU A 5 15.20 12.31 -9.67
CA LEU A 5 15.79 11.26 -10.51
C LEU A 5 17.07 11.75 -11.20
N ALA A 6 17.07 12.98 -11.72
CA ALA A 6 18.25 13.56 -12.36
C ALA A 6 19.41 13.74 -11.36
N ASP A 7 19.11 14.16 -10.13
CA ASP A 7 20.12 14.42 -9.09
C ASP A 7 20.73 13.13 -8.54
N VAL A 8 19.94 12.06 -8.40
CA VAL A 8 20.37 10.79 -7.76
C VAL A 8 20.90 9.77 -8.77
N ILE A 9 20.28 9.66 -9.95
CA ILE A 9 20.65 8.65 -10.95
C ILE A 9 21.56 9.26 -12.03
N GLY A 10 21.33 10.52 -12.39
CA GLY A 10 21.89 11.13 -13.59
C GLY A 10 21.09 10.76 -14.85
N LEU A 11 21.50 11.32 -16.00
CA LEU A 11 20.80 11.14 -17.28
C LEU A 11 21.35 9.96 -18.10
N ASP A 12 22.57 9.52 -17.83
CA ASP A 12 23.30 8.56 -18.67
C ASP A 12 23.36 7.14 -18.07
N ARG A 13 22.95 6.98 -16.80
CA ARG A 13 23.00 5.70 -16.09
C ARG A 13 21.62 5.03 -16.07
N GLN A 14 21.60 3.70 -16.14
CA GLN A 14 20.38 2.92 -15.95
C GLN A 14 19.96 2.89 -14.48
N PHE A 15 18.66 2.82 -14.25
CA PHE A 15 18.05 2.63 -12.94
C PHE A 15 18.30 1.22 -12.40
N HIS A 16 18.66 1.12 -11.12
CA HIS A 16 18.75 -0.13 -10.37
C HIS A 16 17.87 -0.08 -9.12
N GLU A 17 17.42 -1.25 -8.64
CA GLU A 17 16.55 -1.33 -7.46
C GLU A 17 17.17 -0.70 -6.21
N SER A 18 18.50 -0.82 -6.04
CA SER A 18 19.25 -0.19 -4.95
C SER A 18 19.13 1.35 -4.92
N ASP A 19 18.79 1.99 -6.05
CA ASP A 19 18.62 3.44 -6.12
C ASP A 19 17.35 3.91 -5.41
N LEU A 20 16.34 3.02 -5.24
CA LEU A 20 15.07 3.38 -4.61
C LEU A 20 15.26 3.94 -3.19
N GLU A 21 16.25 3.45 -2.46
CA GLU A 21 16.54 3.92 -1.09
C GLU A 21 16.88 5.42 -1.07
N ASN A 22 17.48 5.92 -2.15
CA ASN A 22 17.89 7.32 -2.32
C ASN A 22 16.85 8.19 -3.02
N LEU A 23 15.66 7.66 -3.34
CA LEU A 23 14.59 8.36 -4.06
C LEU A 23 13.31 8.52 -3.20
N PRO A 24 13.37 9.29 -2.10
CA PRO A 24 12.25 9.40 -1.16
C PRO A 24 10.98 9.98 -1.81
N TYR A 25 11.09 10.99 -2.67
CA TYR A 25 9.94 11.61 -3.32
C TYR A 25 9.28 10.65 -4.32
N PHE A 26 10.07 9.95 -5.14
CA PHE A 26 9.55 8.90 -6.02
C PHE A 26 8.81 7.81 -5.23
N ARG A 27 9.40 7.33 -4.12
CA ARG A 27 8.75 6.34 -3.25
C ARG A 27 7.44 6.86 -2.66
N CYS A 28 7.39 8.12 -2.23
CA CYS A 28 6.16 8.75 -1.76
C CYS A 28 5.10 8.84 -2.86
N ALA A 29 5.46 9.29 -4.07
CA ALA A 29 4.55 9.37 -5.20
C ALA A 29 3.97 7.99 -5.57
N MET A 30 4.80 6.94 -5.54
CA MET A 30 4.37 5.57 -5.77
C MET A 30 3.41 5.08 -4.68
N LYS A 31 3.73 5.30 -3.40
CA LYS A 31 2.85 4.94 -2.27
C LYS A 31 1.52 5.69 -2.33
N GLU A 32 1.53 6.97 -2.66
CA GLU A 32 0.32 7.79 -2.77
C GLU A 32 -0.56 7.34 -3.94
N THR A 33 0.07 6.97 -5.06
CA THR A 33 -0.63 6.34 -6.18
C THR A 33 -1.31 5.04 -5.74
N LEU A 34 -0.64 4.20 -4.95
CA LEU A 34 -1.22 2.95 -4.45
C LEU A 34 -2.30 3.17 -3.39
N ARG A 35 -2.20 4.22 -2.56
CA ARG A 35 -3.24 4.61 -1.59
C ARG A 35 -4.54 4.99 -2.33
N LEU A 36 -4.42 5.79 -3.39
CA LEU A 36 -5.57 6.23 -4.19
C LEU A 36 -6.03 5.15 -5.19
N HIS A 37 -5.13 4.37 -5.76
CA HIS A 37 -5.45 3.40 -6.82
C HIS A 37 -4.87 2.03 -6.52
N PRO A 38 -5.34 1.36 -5.44
CA PRO A 38 -4.87 0.02 -5.12
C PRO A 38 -5.31 -0.96 -6.23
N PRO A 39 -4.39 -1.74 -6.83
CA PRO A 39 -4.75 -2.74 -7.84
C PRO A 39 -5.73 -3.79 -7.32
N ILE A 40 -5.68 -4.08 -6.01
CA ILE A 40 -6.58 -4.98 -5.31
C ILE A 40 -7.30 -4.18 -4.22
N PRO A 41 -8.48 -3.59 -4.52
CA PRO A 41 -9.18 -2.70 -3.58
C PRO A 41 -9.89 -3.41 -2.43
N LEU A 42 -10.16 -4.72 -2.57
CA LEU A 42 -10.79 -5.58 -1.57
C LEU A 42 -9.91 -6.82 -1.33
N LEU A 43 -9.38 -6.98 -0.13
CA LEU A 43 -8.65 -8.19 0.26
C LEU A 43 -9.64 -9.19 0.86
N LEU A 44 -9.69 -10.39 0.30
CA LEU A 44 -10.63 -11.44 0.69
C LEU A 44 -9.88 -12.54 1.45
N HIS A 45 -10.35 -12.85 2.64
CA HIS A 45 -9.81 -13.89 3.51
C HIS A 45 -10.93 -14.77 4.07
N GLU A 46 -10.54 -15.93 4.57
CA GLU A 46 -11.41 -16.85 5.31
C GLU A 46 -10.81 -17.08 6.70
N ALA A 47 -11.66 -17.05 7.73
CA ALA A 47 -11.22 -17.26 9.10
C ALA A 47 -10.82 -18.73 9.31
N ALA A 48 -9.53 -18.99 9.52
CA ALA A 48 -9.01 -20.34 9.73
C ALA A 48 -9.48 -21.01 11.04
N ALA A 49 -9.90 -20.20 12.01
CA ALA A 49 -10.41 -20.64 13.31
C ALA A 49 -11.31 -19.55 13.91
N ASP A 50 -12.11 -19.92 14.91
CA ASP A 50 -12.85 -18.98 15.74
C ASP A 50 -11.89 -17.93 16.32
N SER A 51 -12.18 -16.66 16.06
CA SER A 51 -11.31 -15.53 16.36
C SER A 51 -12.11 -14.39 16.97
N VAL A 52 -11.44 -13.49 17.71
CA VAL A 52 -12.06 -12.25 18.21
C VAL A 52 -11.26 -11.06 17.69
N VAL A 53 -11.94 -10.14 16.99
CA VAL A 53 -11.34 -8.91 16.45
C VAL A 53 -12.10 -7.72 16.99
N SER A 54 -11.40 -6.79 17.66
CA SER A 54 -12.00 -5.60 18.28
C SER A 54 -13.21 -5.90 19.19
N GLY A 55 -13.19 -7.07 19.86
CA GLY A 55 -14.28 -7.54 20.73
C GLY A 55 -15.42 -8.28 20.01
N TYR A 56 -15.37 -8.40 18.68
CA TYR A 56 -16.35 -9.14 17.89
C TYR A 56 -15.89 -10.57 17.63
N SER A 57 -16.76 -11.56 17.88
CA SER A 57 -16.51 -12.95 17.55
C SER A 57 -16.68 -13.19 16.04
N ILE A 58 -15.65 -13.74 15.41
CA ILE A 58 -15.61 -14.17 14.01
C ILE A 58 -15.47 -15.70 14.00
N PRO A 59 -16.54 -16.45 13.71
CA PRO A 59 -16.47 -17.90 13.63
C PRO A 59 -15.53 -18.38 12.52
N ARG A 60 -15.01 -19.59 12.67
CA ARG A 60 -14.30 -20.33 11.63
C ARG A 60 -15.10 -20.34 10.32
N ASP A 61 -14.39 -20.34 9.19
CA ASP A 61 -14.90 -20.36 7.83
C ASP A 61 -15.69 -19.09 7.43
N SER A 62 -15.71 -18.05 8.28
CA SER A 62 -16.27 -16.75 7.95
C SER A 62 -15.46 -16.06 6.86
N ARG A 63 -16.14 -15.45 5.89
CA ARG A 63 -15.51 -14.58 4.88
C ARG A 63 -15.24 -13.20 5.47
N VAL A 64 -13.99 -12.78 5.43
CA VAL A 64 -13.53 -11.47 5.88
C VAL A 64 -13.11 -10.65 4.65
N MET A 65 -13.67 -9.45 4.52
CA MET A 65 -13.35 -8.53 3.44
C MET A 65 -12.73 -7.25 3.99
N ILE A 66 -11.51 -6.95 3.60
CA ILE A 66 -10.78 -5.73 3.99
C ILE A 66 -10.84 -4.74 2.83
N ASN A 67 -11.54 -3.63 3.03
CA ASN A 67 -11.71 -2.58 2.03
C ASN A 67 -10.55 -1.57 2.08
N VAL A 68 -9.41 -1.93 1.49
CA VAL A 68 -8.23 -1.06 1.47
C VAL A 68 -8.47 0.22 0.66
N TYR A 69 -9.38 0.20 -0.32
CA TYR A 69 -9.76 1.40 -1.08
C TYR A 69 -10.45 2.46 -0.19
N ALA A 70 -11.36 2.03 0.69
CA ALA A 70 -12.03 2.91 1.63
C ALA A 70 -11.07 3.39 2.73
N ILE A 71 -10.28 2.48 3.31
CA ILE A 71 -9.25 2.83 4.31
C ILE A 71 -8.26 3.85 3.75
N GLY A 72 -7.84 3.68 2.49
CA GLY A 72 -6.96 4.60 1.78
C GLY A 72 -7.56 6.00 1.57
N ARG A 73 -8.87 6.21 1.77
CA ARG A 73 -9.57 7.49 1.57
C ARG A 73 -10.22 8.04 2.84
N ASP A 74 -10.02 7.37 3.96
CA ASP A 74 -10.59 7.80 5.23
C ASP A 74 -9.91 9.09 5.71
N GLY A 75 -10.64 10.22 5.68
CA GLY A 75 -10.14 11.52 6.11
C GLY A 75 -9.93 11.67 7.62
N SER A 76 -10.25 10.65 8.43
CA SER A 76 -9.87 10.60 9.84
C SER A 76 -8.45 10.08 10.06
N VAL A 77 -7.88 9.37 9.06
CA VAL A 77 -6.55 8.76 9.11
C VAL A 77 -5.55 9.50 8.21
N TRP A 78 -5.99 10.01 7.05
CA TRP A 78 -5.18 10.74 6.06
C TRP A 78 -5.53 12.22 6.05
#